data_AF-A0A9W5Y9N0-F1
#
_entry.id   AF-A0A9W5Y9N0-F1
#
_cell.length_a   1.000
_cell.length_b   1.000
_cell.length_c   1.000
_cell.angle_alpha   90.00
_cell.angle_beta   90.00
_cell.angle_gamma   90.00
#
_symmetry.space_group_name_H-M   'P 1'
#
loop_
_entity.id
_entity.type
_entity.pdbx_description
1 polymer ?
#
loop_
_entity_poly.entity_id
_entity_poly.type
_entity_poly.pdbx_seq_one_letter_code
_entity_poly.pdbx_strand_id
1 'polypeptide(L)'
;MNNKKTDSILIDGIVSSLIAFLIAIGICFVLSLVFNLTGYKEFNQIMSGNLGGDKGASVNSILRITVILFNFSLFNTVGTVRFGILIFAFIPIIAFWLANRQLNKKGNLGPTNISIYLISSLIFASLQFIISLITKGELVEGLPINFATLSNFIATFILTFIIQLFIKLNYRNTGKNAGIKAFKSTYRIMGIVAGFIGIVAIVAGVSSQSNNIIMMIIAVIAMLPNVISYIFFYMIGLTMKFNDVFQEQLNIYINLDLTFQNRMYIRYIAILLFVLIIAYVIYKMDKKKFIRNAIIYSLTLGIFMGTLGYCSSINFIEIKYIGSIQFGVSSILLSVFIPILVIWIVILLYYLIKRIKDIIRE
;
A
#
# COMPACT_ATOMS: atom_id res chain seq x y z
N MET A 1 8.97 -21.54 30.76
CA MET A 1 7.85 -21.14 29.85
C MET A 1 6.96 -22.35 29.66
N ASN A 2 5.63 -22.18 29.71
CA ASN A 2 4.67 -23.29 29.76
C ASN A 2 4.39 -23.82 28.34
N ASN A 3 4.85 -25.03 27.99
CA ASN A 3 4.81 -25.58 26.62
C ASN A 3 3.42 -25.47 25.95
N LYS A 4 2.34 -25.72 26.69
CA LYS A 4 0.96 -25.61 26.20
C LYS A 4 0.58 -24.25 25.61
N LYS A 5 1.19 -23.16 26.09
CA LYS A 5 0.92 -21.79 25.60
C LYS A 5 1.72 -21.45 24.34
N THR A 6 2.90 -22.05 24.18
CA THR A 6 3.71 -21.90 22.97
C THR A 6 3.08 -22.67 21.81
N ASP A 7 2.59 -23.88 22.08
CA ASP A 7 1.92 -24.72 21.09
C ASP A 7 0.64 -24.07 20.56
N SER A 8 -0.16 -23.44 21.43
CA SER A 8 -1.37 -22.73 21.00
C SER A 8 -1.07 -21.53 20.09
N ILE A 9 -0.01 -20.77 20.39
CA ILE A 9 0.41 -19.62 19.56
C ILE A 9 0.84 -20.08 18.16
N LEU A 10 1.57 -21.20 18.10
CA LEU A 10 2.09 -21.75 16.86
C LEU A 10 0.97 -22.31 15.98
N ILE A 11 0.02 -23.05 16.57
CA ILE A 11 -1.17 -23.56 15.87
C ILE A 11 -2.01 -22.41 15.34
N ASP A 12 -2.31 -21.39 16.15
CA ASP A 12 -3.10 -20.23 15.73
C ASP A 12 -2.42 -19.48 14.55
N GLY A 13 -1.10 -19.34 14.60
CA GLY A 13 -0.31 -18.74 13.51
C GLY A 13 -0.39 -19.53 12.21
N ILE A 14 -0.22 -20.85 12.29
CA ILE A 14 -0.34 -21.77 11.13
C ILE A 14 -1.74 -21.67 10.53
N VAL A 15 -2.78 -21.87 11.33
CA VAL A 15 -4.17 -21.91 10.85
C VAL A 15 -4.56 -20.58 10.18
N SER A 16 -4.22 -19.45 10.81
CA SER A 16 -4.43 -18.13 10.22
C SER A 16 -3.76 -17.99 8.86
N SER A 17 -2.48 -18.41 8.75
CA SER A 17 -1.71 -18.26 7.51
C SER A 17 -2.28 -19.11 6.38
N LEU A 18 -2.67 -20.36 6.65
CA LEU A 18 -3.23 -21.28 5.67
C LEU A 18 -4.57 -20.76 5.14
N ILE A 19 -5.46 -20.30 6.03
CA ILE A 19 -6.76 -19.75 5.63
C ILE A 19 -6.56 -18.48 4.79
N ALA A 20 -5.68 -17.57 5.23
CA ALA A 20 -5.39 -16.35 4.47
C ALA A 20 -4.81 -16.68 3.09
N PHE A 21 -3.89 -17.64 3.02
CA PHE A 21 -3.27 -18.07 1.77
C PHE A 21 -4.28 -18.65 0.78
N LEU A 22 -5.17 -19.53 1.25
CA LEU A 22 -6.24 -20.11 0.44
C LEU A 22 -7.21 -19.03 -0.09
N ILE A 23 -7.59 -18.07 0.76
CA ILE A 23 -8.47 -16.96 0.33
C ILE A 23 -7.76 -16.10 -0.72
N ALA A 24 -6.49 -15.73 -0.50
CA ALA A 24 -5.74 -14.88 -1.41
C ALA A 24 -5.56 -15.55 -2.78
N ILE A 25 -5.17 -16.83 -2.80
CA ILE A 25 -5.05 -17.61 -4.04
C ILE A 25 -6.41 -17.78 -4.71
N GLY A 26 -7.47 -18.06 -3.96
CA GLY A 26 -8.82 -18.19 -4.51
C GLY A 26 -9.27 -16.92 -5.24
N ILE A 27 -9.05 -15.75 -4.64
CA ILE A 27 -9.35 -14.46 -5.29
C ILE A 27 -8.49 -14.27 -6.56
N CYS A 28 -7.19 -14.54 -6.49
CA CYS A 28 -6.31 -14.42 -7.65
C CYS A 28 -6.67 -15.39 -8.77
N PHE A 29 -7.15 -16.59 -8.42
CA PHE A 29 -7.57 -17.61 -9.37
C PHE A 29 -8.83 -17.18 -10.11
N VAL A 30 -9.83 -16.63 -9.41
CA VAL A 30 -11.03 -16.07 -10.03
C VAL A 30 -10.69 -14.91 -10.96
N LEU A 31 -9.83 -13.99 -10.52
CA LEU A 31 -9.36 -12.88 -11.38
C LEU A 31 -8.60 -13.39 -12.61
N SER A 32 -7.77 -14.41 -12.43
CA SER A 32 -7.04 -15.06 -13.52
C SER A 32 -7.99 -15.71 -14.53
N LEU A 33 -9.06 -16.39 -14.06
CA LEU A 33 -10.08 -16.96 -14.94
C LEU A 33 -10.77 -15.89 -15.78
N VAL A 34 -11.22 -14.80 -15.14
CA VAL A 34 -11.85 -13.68 -15.85
C VAL A 34 -10.91 -13.10 -16.90
N PHE A 35 -9.66 -12.82 -16.52
CA PHE A 35 -8.65 -12.28 -17.44
C PHE A 35 -8.33 -13.23 -18.61
N ASN A 36 -8.24 -14.54 -18.36
CA ASN A 36 -8.02 -15.54 -19.40
C ASN A 36 -9.19 -15.61 -20.39
N LEU A 37 -10.42 -15.45 -19.91
CA LEU A 37 -11.62 -15.50 -20.75
C LEU A 37 -11.83 -14.22 -21.56
N THR A 38 -11.49 -13.05 -21.01
CA THR A 38 -11.85 -11.76 -21.62
C THR A 38 -10.72 -11.02 -22.31
N GLY A 39 -9.46 -11.16 -21.85
CA GLY A 39 -8.37 -10.25 -22.25
C GLY A 39 -7.03 -10.90 -22.57
N TYR A 40 -6.88 -12.22 -22.41
CA TYR A 40 -5.58 -12.89 -22.63
C TYR A 40 -5.11 -12.85 -24.08
N LYS A 41 -6.03 -12.96 -25.05
CA LYS A 41 -5.68 -12.87 -26.48
C LYS A 41 -5.10 -11.50 -26.83
N GLU A 42 -5.77 -10.43 -26.42
CA GLU A 42 -5.32 -9.05 -26.64
C GLU A 42 -3.99 -8.78 -25.90
N PHE A 43 -3.87 -9.24 -24.65
CA PHE A 43 -2.62 -9.12 -23.89
C PHE A 43 -1.45 -9.84 -24.57
N ASN A 44 -1.68 -11.07 -25.07
CA ASN A 44 -0.65 -11.83 -25.77
C ASN A 44 -0.22 -11.13 -27.06
N GLN A 45 -1.17 -10.59 -27.84
CA GLN A 45 -0.89 -9.81 -29.05
C GLN A 45 -0.09 -8.53 -28.75
N ILE A 46 -0.42 -7.81 -27.67
CA ILE A 46 0.31 -6.61 -27.25
C ILE A 46 1.75 -6.95 -26.82
N MET A 47 1.94 -8.05 -26.09
CA MET A 47 3.25 -8.39 -25.51
C MET A 47 4.19 -9.11 -26.49
N SER A 48 3.67 -9.97 -27.37
CA SER A 48 4.48 -10.74 -28.34
C SER A 48 4.47 -10.19 -29.77
N GLY A 49 3.58 -9.24 -30.08
CA GLY A 49 3.37 -8.72 -31.43
C GLY A 49 2.75 -9.75 -32.38
N ASN A 50 2.63 -9.39 -33.67
CA ASN A 50 2.01 -10.25 -34.70
C ASN A 50 2.77 -11.56 -35.01
N LEU A 51 3.93 -11.80 -34.38
CA LEU A 51 4.74 -13.01 -34.56
C LEU A 51 4.49 -14.06 -33.47
N GLY A 52 3.87 -13.68 -32.35
CA GLY A 52 3.45 -14.63 -31.32
C GLY A 52 2.19 -15.35 -31.79
N GLY A 53 2.32 -16.64 -32.09
CA GLY A 53 1.17 -17.47 -32.51
C GLY A 53 -0.02 -17.35 -31.56
N ASP A 54 -1.23 -17.61 -32.10
CA ASP A 54 -2.51 -17.55 -31.39
C ASP A 54 -2.59 -18.64 -30.30
N LYS A 55 -1.82 -18.49 -29.23
CA LYS A 55 -1.83 -19.36 -28.06
C LYS A 55 -3.07 -19.00 -27.25
N GLY A 56 -4.13 -19.79 -27.41
CA GLY A 56 -5.34 -19.70 -26.59
C GLY A 56 -5.05 -19.90 -25.10
N ALA A 57 -5.98 -19.44 -24.25
CA ALA A 57 -5.92 -19.65 -22.81
C ALA A 57 -5.81 -21.16 -22.49
N SER A 58 -4.87 -21.53 -21.62
CA SER A 58 -4.66 -22.92 -21.17
C SER A 58 -4.71 -23.00 -19.65
N VAL A 59 -4.89 -24.22 -19.11
CA VAL A 59 -4.85 -24.44 -17.65
C VAL A 59 -3.52 -23.92 -17.05
N ASN A 60 -2.42 -24.08 -17.78
CA ASN A 60 -1.11 -23.58 -17.35
C ASN A 60 -1.02 -22.04 -17.36
N SER A 61 -1.66 -21.35 -18.32
CA SER A 61 -1.69 -19.87 -18.32
C SER A 61 -2.53 -19.34 -17.16
N ILE A 62 -3.66 -19.98 -16.85
CA ILE A 62 -4.52 -19.62 -15.70
C ILE A 62 -3.73 -19.74 -14.39
N LEU A 63 -3.01 -20.84 -14.18
CA LEU A 63 -2.21 -21.04 -12.98
C LEU A 63 -1.06 -20.02 -12.87
N ARG A 64 -0.34 -19.76 -13.97
CA ARG A 64 0.74 -18.76 -13.98
C ARG A 64 0.23 -17.34 -13.70
N ILE A 65 -0.86 -16.93 -14.34
CA ILE A 65 -1.48 -15.62 -14.12
C ILE A 65 -1.99 -15.48 -12.69
N THR A 66 -2.54 -16.55 -12.10
CA THR A 66 -2.94 -16.57 -10.69
C THR A 66 -1.77 -16.21 -9.78
N VAL A 67 -0.61 -16.86 -9.98
CA VAL A 67 0.57 -16.62 -9.14
C VAL A 67 1.19 -15.25 -9.40
N ILE A 68 1.11 -14.74 -10.63
CA ILE A 68 1.56 -13.38 -10.98
C ILE A 68 0.69 -12.33 -10.28
N LEU A 69 -0.64 -12.44 -10.39
CA LEU A 69 -1.57 -11.56 -9.70
C LEU A 69 -1.34 -11.60 -8.19
N PHE A 70 -1.07 -12.80 -7.65
CA PHE A 70 -0.78 -12.95 -6.23
C PHE A 70 0.53 -12.26 -5.84
N ASN A 71 1.60 -12.43 -6.61
CA ASN A 71 2.87 -11.73 -6.37
C ASN A 71 2.75 -10.22 -6.53
N PHE A 72 2.00 -9.73 -7.52
CA PHE A 72 1.73 -8.31 -7.71
C PHE A 72 0.90 -7.72 -6.56
N SER A 73 -0.04 -8.47 -6.00
CA SER A 73 -0.80 -8.05 -4.80
C SER A 73 0.08 -7.84 -3.57
N LEU A 74 1.25 -8.49 -3.55
CA LEU A 74 2.27 -8.39 -2.49
C LEU A 74 3.42 -7.45 -2.88
N PHE A 75 3.32 -6.78 -4.05
CA PHE A 75 4.33 -5.86 -4.58
C PHE A 75 5.72 -6.51 -4.78
N ASN A 76 5.73 -7.82 -5.03
CA ASN A 76 6.95 -8.56 -5.35
C ASN A 76 7.43 -8.19 -6.76
N THR A 77 8.75 -8.26 -6.95
CA THR A 77 9.41 -7.84 -8.19
C THR A 77 9.91 -9.02 -9.01
N VAL A 78 10.05 -8.83 -10.33
CA VAL A 78 10.81 -9.73 -11.20
C VAL A 78 11.97 -8.94 -11.80
N GLY A 79 13.21 -9.30 -11.45
CA GLY A 79 14.36 -8.47 -11.80
C GLY A 79 14.21 -7.07 -11.18
N THR A 80 14.25 -6.02 -12.00
CA THR A 80 13.96 -4.65 -11.56
C THR A 80 12.51 -4.22 -11.82
N VAL A 81 11.66 -5.08 -12.41
CA VAL A 81 10.23 -4.79 -12.65
C VAL A 81 9.44 -4.89 -11.35
N ARG A 82 8.71 -3.83 -11.01
CA ARG A 82 7.82 -3.72 -9.87
C ARG A 82 6.46 -3.17 -10.29
N PHE A 83 5.39 -3.86 -9.92
CA PHE A 83 4.03 -3.37 -10.16
C PHE A 83 3.39 -2.87 -8.86
N GLY A 84 3.19 -1.56 -8.80
CA GLY A 84 2.71 -0.80 -7.63
C GLY A 84 1.25 -0.40 -7.71
N ILE A 85 0.35 -1.21 -8.30
CA ILE A 85 -1.08 -0.85 -8.31
C ILE A 85 -1.69 -1.20 -6.94
N LEU A 86 -1.90 -0.18 -6.11
CA LEU A 86 -2.43 -0.33 -4.76
C LEU A 86 -3.80 -1.00 -4.69
N ILE A 87 -4.56 -1.04 -5.80
CA ILE A 87 -5.83 -1.77 -5.83
C ILE A 87 -5.60 -3.23 -5.41
N PHE A 88 -4.56 -3.91 -5.90
CA PHE A 88 -4.35 -5.33 -5.57
C PHE A 88 -4.01 -5.58 -4.10
N ALA A 89 -3.62 -4.55 -3.33
CA ALA A 89 -3.43 -4.68 -1.89
C ALA A 89 -4.70 -5.13 -1.15
N PHE A 90 -5.90 -4.96 -1.74
CA PHE A 90 -7.13 -5.46 -1.13
C PHE A 90 -7.08 -6.98 -0.93
N ILE A 91 -6.38 -7.73 -1.79
CA ILE A 91 -6.34 -9.20 -1.77
C ILE A 91 -5.74 -9.69 -0.43
N PRO A 92 -4.47 -9.37 -0.09
CA PRO A 92 -3.92 -9.80 1.20
C PRO A 92 -4.66 -9.16 2.39
N ILE A 93 -5.19 -7.93 2.25
CA ILE A 93 -5.95 -7.29 3.34
C ILE A 93 -7.23 -8.09 3.67
N ILE A 94 -8.05 -8.42 2.68
CA ILE A 94 -9.28 -9.20 2.87
C ILE A 94 -8.97 -10.60 3.39
N ALA A 95 -7.95 -11.25 2.82
CA ALA A 95 -7.49 -12.57 3.24
C ALA A 95 -7.16 -12.62 4.74
N PHE A 96 -6.28 -11.73 5.22
CA PHE A 96 -5.92 -11.67 6.64
C PHE A 96 -7.05 -11.15 7.52
N TRP A 97 -7.92 -10.28 7.01
CA TRP A 97 -9.06 -9.78 7.77
C TRP A 97 -10.07 -10.90 8.09
N LEU A 98 -10.35 -11.76 7.10
CA LEU A 98 -11.22 -12.92 7.27
C LEU A 98 -10.56 -14.01 8.13
N ALA A 99 -9.32 -14.38 7.83
CA ALA A 99 -8.59 -15.43 8.54
C ALA A 99 -8.44 -15.13 10.04
N ASN A 100 -8.08 -13.89 10.38
CA ASN A 100 -7.85 -13.48 11.77
C ASN A 100 -9.08 -12.89 12.46
N ARG A 101 -10.29 -13.01 11.91
CA ARG A 101 -11.48 -12.27 12.41
C ARG A 101 -11.73 -12.50 13.90
N GLN A 102 -11.60 -13.73 14.39
CA GLN A 102 -11.83 -14.08 15.79
C GLN A 102 -10.71 -13.57 16.71
N LEU A 103 -9.44 -13.75 16.31
CA LEU A 103 -8.25 -13.25 17.01
C LEU A 103 -8.24 -11.71 17.06
N ASN A 104 -8.74 -11.06 16.02
CA ASN A 104 -8.82 -9.60 15.96
C ASN A 104 -9.92 -9.04 16.86
N LYS A 105 -11.06 -9.75 16.97
CA LYS A 105 -12.15 -9.40 17.90
C LYS A 105 -11.75 -9.56 19.37
N LYS A 106 -10.93 -10.56 19.70
CA LYS A 106 -10.52 -10.85 21.08
C LYS A 106 -9.18 -10.16 21.43
N GLY A 107 -9.09 -9.55 22.62
CA GLY A 107 -7.82 -9.05 23.18
C GLY A 107 -7.21 -7.78 22.57
N ASN A 108 -6.26 -7.20 23.31
CA ASN A 108 -5.46 -6.04 22.92
C ASN A 108 -4.23 -6.46 22.08
N LEU A 109 -3.56 -5.48 21.46
CA LEU A 109 -2.30 -5.72 20.76
C LEU A 109 -1.20 -5.94 21.81
N GLY A 110 -0.97 -7.21 22.14
CA GLY A 110 0.01 -7.66 23.14
C GLY A 110 1.00 -8.66 22.54
N PRO A 111 2.04 -9.06 23.30
CA PRO A 111 3.13 -9.89 22.80
C PRO A 111 2.66 -11.17 22.12
N THR A 112 1.67 -11.86 22.71
CA THR A 112 1.09 -13.08 22.14
C THR A 112 0.53 -12.87 20.73
N ASN A 113 -0.25 -11.82 20.52
CA ASN A 113 -0.86 -11.54 19.21
C ASN A 113 0.22 -11.15 18.19
N ILE A 114 1.25 -10.42 18.62
CA ILE A 114 2.40 -10.08 17.77
C ILE A 114 3.13 -11.37 17.34
N SER A 115 3.37 -12.30 18.26
CA SER A 115 3.99 -13.60 17.95
C SER A 115 3.17 -14.41 16.95
N ILE A 116 1.83 -14.46 17.12
CA ILE A 116 0.94 -15.11 16.15
C ILE A 116 1.08 -14.47 14.77
N TYR A 117 1.08 -13.13 14.67
CA TYR A 117 1.23 -12.44 13.38
C TYR A 117 2.60 -12.66 12.76
N LEU A 118 3.68 -12.71 13.54
CA LEU A 118 5.02 -13.03 13.04
C LEU A 118 5.06 -14.43 12.42
N ILE A 119 4.58 -15.44 13.16
CA ILE A 119 4.53 -16.82 12.67
C ILE A 119 3.64 -16.93 11.43
N SER A 120 2.45 -16.31 11.46
CA SER A 120 1.52 -16.33 10.35
C SER A 120 2.09 -15.68 9.09
N SER A 121 2.80 -14.55 9.23
CA SER A 121 3.47 -13.87 8.12
C SER A 121 4.61 -14.71 7.54
N LEU A 122 5.38 -15.38 8.40
CA LEU A 122 6.48 -16.23 7.98
C LEU A 122 5.98 -17.42 7.17
N ILE A 123 4.96 -18.11 7.66
CA ILE A 123 4.39 -19.26 6.95
C ILE A 123 3.74 -18.82 5.63
N PHE A 124 3.00 -17.71 5.63
CA PHE A 124 2.42 -17.17 4.40
C PHE A 124 3.49 -16.82 3.36
N ALA A 125 4.59 -16.17 3.78
CA ALA A 125 5.72 -15.87 2.89
C ALA A 125 6.39 -17.15 2.36
N SER A 126 6.56 -18.17 3.19
CA SER A 126 7.11 -19.47 2.79
C SER A 126 6.22 -20.17 1.76
N LEU A 127 4.91 -20.22 1.99
CA LEU A 127 3.96 -20.80 1.05
C LEU A 127 3.97 -20.06 -0.29
N GLN A 128 4.00 -18.72 -0.24
CA GLN A 128 4.07 -17.90 -1.45
C GLN A 128 5.38 -18.11 -2.23
N PHE A 129 6.49 -18.26 -1.51
CA PHE A 129 7.79 -18.56 -2.10
C PHE A 129 7.80 -19.95 -2.76
N ILE A 130 7.23 -20.97 -2.11
CA ILE A 130 7.11 -22.33 -2.66
C ILE A 130 6.27 -22.33 -3.93
N ILE A 131 5.11 -21.68 -3.93
CA ILE A 131 4.29 -21.59 -5.15
C ILE A 131 5.03 -20.83 -6.24
N SER A 132 5.70 -19.73 -5.90
CA SER A 132 6.51 -18.97 -6.85
C SER A 132 7.67 -19.78 -7.42
N LEU A 133 8.24 -20.73 -6.66
CA LEU A 133 9.25 -21.69 -7.15
C LEU A 133 8.67 -22.65 -8.19
N ILE A 134 7.48 -23.20 -7.91
CA ILE A 134 6.83 -24.19 -8.78
C ILE A 134 6.36 -23.54 -10.09
N THR A 135 5.94 -22.28 -10.05
CA THR A 135 5.41 -21.57 -11.23
C THR A 135 6.45 -20.75 -12.01
N LYS A 136 7.74 -20.95 -11.75
CA LYS A 136 8.81 -20.33 -12.55
C LYS A 136 8.65 -20.70 -14.02
N GLY A 137 8.89 -19.74 -14.91
CA GLY A 137 8.87 -19.98 -16.35
C GLY A 137 8.51 -18.72 -17.13
N GLU A 138 8.18 -18.88 -18.39
CA GLU A 138 7.80 -17.78 -19.27
C GLU A 138 6.28 -17.56 -19.27
N LEU A 139 5.82 -16.32 -19.09
CA LEU A 139 4.40 -16.00 -19.23
C LEU A 139 3.95 -15.96 -20.69
N VAL A 140 4.83 -15.37 -21.50
CA VAL A 140 4.78 -15.22 -22.96
C VAL A 140 6.22 -15.41 -23.43
N GLU A 141 6.43 -15.87 -24.67
CA GLU A 141 7.78 -16.07 -25.24
C GLU A 141 8.69 -14.87 -24.94
N GLY A 142 9.83 -15.14 -24.27
CA GLY A 142 10.84 -14.12 -23.95
C GLY A 142 10.61 -13.29 -22.68
N LEU A 143 9.53 -13.52 -21.92
CA LEU A 143 9.30 -12.88 -20.61
C LEU A 143 9.44 -13.89 -19.46
N PRO A 144 10.68 -14.13 -18.98
CA PRO A 144 10.93 -15.01 -17.84
C PRO A 144 10.41 -14.38 -16.56
N ILE A 145 9.56 -15.10 -15.85
CA ILE A 145 9.00 -14.70 -14.55
C ILE A 145 9.62 -15.56 -13.46
N ASN A 146 10.38 -14.90 -12.59
CA ASN A 146 10.96 -15.51 -11.40
C ASN A 146 10.74 -14.60 -10.17
N PHE A 147 9.66 -14.85 -9.44
CA PHE A 147 9.37 -14.17 -8.17
C PHE A 147 10.01 -14.83 -6.95
N ALA A 148 10.55 -16.04 -7.07
CA ALA A 148 11.13 -16.76 -5.94
C ALA A 148 12.56 -16.28 -5.65
N THR A 149 12.63 -15.06 -5.12
CA THR A 149 13.86 -14.41 -4.65
C THR A 149 13.80 -14.19 -3.15
N LEU A 150 14.96 -14.13 -2.50
CA LEU A 150 15.04 -13.81 -1.07
C LEU A 150 14.44 -12.43 -0.77
N SER A 151 14.65 -11.46 -1.67
CA SER A 151 14.08 -10.11 -1.54
C SER A 151 12.55 -10.14 -1.48
N ASN A 152 11.90 -10.88 -2.38
CA ASN A 152 10.44 -11.03 -2.39
C ASN A 152 9.91 -11.81 -1.19
N PHE A 153 10.65 -12.82 -0.72
CA PHE A 153 10.30 -13.52 0.52
C PHE A 153 10.28 -12.57 1.72
N ILE A 154 11.35 -11.77 1.89
CA ILE A 154 11.45 -10.78 2.97
C ILE A 154 10.38 -9.70 2.82
N ALA A 155 10.15 -9.19 1.61
CA ALA A 155 9.12 -8.20 1.33
C ALA A 155 7.72 -8.73 1.68
N THR A 156 7.39 -9.95 1.25
CA THR A 156 6.12 -10.62 1.56
C THR A 156 5.97 -10.79 3.07
N PHE A 157 7.00 -11.25 3.77
CA PHE A 157 6.99 -11.40 5.22
C PHE A 157 6.69 -10.06 5.92
N ILE A 158 7.43 -9.00 5.59
CA ILE A 158 7.25 -7.67 6.20
C ILE A 158 5.87 -7.11 5.90
N LEU A 159 5.44 -7.17 4.63
CA LEU A 159 4.19 -6.58 4.18
C LEU A 159 2.97 -7.27 4.80
N THR A 160 2.97 -8.60 4.86
CA THR A 160 1.88 -9.37 5.49
C THR A 160 1.83 -9.15 7.01
N PHE A 161 2.99 -8.98 7.66
CA PHE A 161 3.04 -8.61 9.07
C PHE A 161 2.44 -7.22 9.31
N ILE A 162 2.82 -6.24 8.49
CA ILE A 162 2.32 -4.86 8.57
C ILE A 162 0.80 -4.82 8.30
N ILE A 163 0.30 -5.55 7.30
CA ILE A 163 -1.13 -5.67 7.00
C ILE A 163 -1.89 -6.17 8.23
N GLN A 164 -1.43 -7.27 8.85
CA GLN A 164 -2.07 -7.83 10.04
C GLN A 164 -2.09 -6.83 11.21
N LEU A 165 -0.99 -6.10 11.43
CA LEU A 165 -0.94 -5.04 12.42
C LEU A 165 -1.96 -3.93 12.12
N PHE A 166 -2.03 -3.40 10.91
CA PHE A 166 -2.99 -2.35 10.56
C PHE A 166 -4.44 -2.81 10.65
N ILE A 167 -4.72 -4.06 10.28
CA ILE A 167 -6.03 -4.66 10.50
C ILE A 167 -6.36 -4.63 11.99
N LYS A 168 -5.49 -5.19 12.85
CA LYS A 168 -5.73 -5.23 14.31
C LYS A 168 -5.87 -3.84 14.91
N LEU A 169 -5.01 -2.90 14.52
CA LEU A 169 -5.07 -1.51 14.95
C LEU A 169 -6.45 -0.91 14.68
N ASN A 170 -7.10 -1.27 13.58
CA ASN A 170 -8.43 -0.77 13.21
C ASN A 170 -9.61 -1.35 14.01
N TYR A 171 -9.44 -2.44 14.77
CA TYR A 171 -10.50 -2.97 15.63
C TYR A 171 -10.80 -2.08 16.86
N ARG A 172 -12.04 -2.14 17.35
CA ARG A 172 -12.58 -1.28 18.44
C ARG A 172 -11.82 -1.44 19.76
N ASN A 173 -11.37 -2.65 20.09
CA ASN A 173 -10.70 -2.95 21.37
C ASN A 173 -9.31 -2.29 21.47
N THR A 174 -8.55 -2.29 20.37
CA THR A 174 -7.21 -1.69 20.30
C THR A 174 -7.25 -0.16 20.13
N GLY A 175 -8.37 0.38 19.67
CA GLY A 175 -8.60 1.83 19.52
C GLY A 175 -8.72 2.64 20.82
N LYS A 176 -8.62 1.99 22.00
CA LYS A 176 -8.63 2.67 23.30
C LYS A 176 -7.31 3.39 23.61
N ASN A 177 -6.21 3.04 22.96
CA ASN A 177 -4.95 3.76 23.11
C ASN A 177 -5.01 5.10 22.34
N ALA A 178 -4.76 6.22 23.04
CA ALA A 178 -4.87 7.55 22.46
C ALA A 178 -3.87 7.80 21.31
N GLY A 179 -2.67 7.19 21.32
CA GLY A 179 -1.71 7.28 20.21
C GLY A 179 -2.21 6.58 18.94
N ILE A 180 -2.84 5.41 19.09
CA ILE A 180 -3.48 4.69 17.97
C ILE A 180 -4.71 5.46 17.47
N LYS A 181 -5.48 6.08 18.37
CA LYS A 181 -6.61 6.94 18.01
C LYS A 181 -6.14 8.18 17.25
N ALA A 182 -5.02 8.78 17.63
CA ALA A 182 -4.39 9.90 16.94
C ALA A 182 -3.95 9.51 15.51
N PHE A 183 -3.26 8.37 15.36
CA PHE A 183 -2.94 7.80 14.05
C PHE A 183 -4.21 7.61 13.20
N LYS A 184 -5.25 6.99 13.78
CA LYS A 184 -6.54 6.79 13.11
C LYS A 184 -7.17 8.08 12.63
N SER A 185 -7.20 9.09 13.49
CA SER A 185 -7.76 10.39 13.14
C SER A 185 -6.97 11.04 12.00
N THR A 186 -5.65 10.96 12.06
CA THR A 186 -4.75 11.56 11.05
C THR A 186 -4.97 10.92 9.68
N TYR A 187 -4.86 9.59 9.57
CA TYR A 187 -5.02 8.93 8.27
C TYR A 187 -6.44 9.09 7.72
N ARG A 188 -7.47 9.17 8.57
CA ARG A 188 -8.85 9.39 8.13
C ARG A 188 -9.07 10.79 7.59
N ILE A 189 -8.60 11.81 8.31
CA ILE A 189 -8.72 13.20 7.87
C ILE A 189 -7.93 13.38 6.57
N MET A 190 -6.68 12.93 6.52
CA MET A 190 -5.89 12.93 5.29
C MET A 190 -6.59 12.17 4.17
N GLY A 191 -7.12 10.97 4.45
CA GLY A 191 -7.83 10.14 3.47
C GLY A 191 -9.10 10.78 2.92
N ILE A 192 -9.86 11.51 3.74
CA ILE A 192 -11.05 12.25 3.28
C ILE A 192 -10.62 13.39 2.36
N VAL A 193 -9.62 14.19 2.78
CA VAL A 193 -9.09 15.30 1.97
C VAL A 193 -8.56 14.78 0.64
N ALA A 194 -7.70 13.76 0.68
CA ALA A 194 -7.09 13.17 -0.51
C ALA A 194 -8.12 12.46 -1.39
N GLY A 195 -9.11 11.80 -0.81
CA GLY A 195 -10.20 11.17 -1.55
C GLY A 195 -11.03 12.19 -2.31
N PHE A 196 -11.38 13.31 -1.68
CA PHE A 196 -12.11 14.39 -2.34
C PHE A 196 -11.30 15.00 -3.50
N ILE A 197 -10.05 15.40 -3.23
CA ILE A 197 -9.16 15.96 -4.26
C ILE A 197 -8.94 14.96 -5.40
N GLY A 198 -8.72 13.68 -5.06
CA GLY A 198 -8.46 12.62 -6.03
C GLY A 198 -9.65 12.32 -6.92
N ILE A 199 -10.88 12.26 -6.36
CA ILE A 199 -12.09 12.08 -7.15
C ILE A 199 -12.27 13.24 -8.13
N VAL A 200 -12.14 14.49 -7.67
CA VAL A 200 -12.28 15.67 -8.54
C VAL A 200 -11.25 15.63 -9.66
N ALA A 201 -9.98 15.32 -9.35
CA ALA A 201 -8.91 15.26 -10.34
C ALA A 201 -9.15 14.16 -11.40
N ILE A 202 -9.53 12.95 -10.97
CA ILE A 202 -9.79 11.84 -11.89
C ILE A 202 -11.02 12.15 -12.76
N VAL A 203 -12.12 12.62 -12.17
CA VAL A 203 -13.35 12.93 -12.92
C VAL A 203 -13.08 14.04 -13.93
N ALA A 204 -12.40 15.12 -13.55
CA ALA A 204 -12.04 16.20 -14.48
C ALA A 204 -11.19 15.68 -15.64
N GLY A 205 -10.13 14.90 -15.36
CA GLY A 205 -9.26 14.34 -16.39
C GLY A 205 -9.97 13.36 -17.32
N VAL A 206 -10.77 12.43 -16.79
CA VAL A 206 -11.49 11.46 -17.63
C VAL A 206 -12.63 12.10 -18.40
N SER A 207 -13.35 13.07 -17.81
CA SER A 207 -14.44 13.79 -18.50
C SER A 207 -13.96 14.57 -19.73
N SER A 208 -12.71 15.05 -19.72
CA SER A 208 -12.12 15.69 -20.91
C SER A 208 -11.83 14.72 -22.06
N GLN A 209 -11.78 13.41 -21.80
CA GLN A 209 -11.39 12.38 -22.76
C GLN A 209 -12.56 11.46 -23.16
N SER A 210 -13.57 11.31 -22.30
CA SER A 210 -14.71 10.42 -22.52
C SER A 210 -15.93 10.87 -21.73
N ASN A 211 -17.09 10.92 -22.40
CA ASN A 211 -18.38 11.19 -21.77
C ASN A 211 -19.04 9.93 -21.16
N ASN A 212 -18.39 8.76 -21.24
CA ASN A 212 -18.96 7.51 -20.75
C ASN A 212 -18.81 7.38 -19.23
N ILE A 213 -19.94 7.49 -18.52
CA ILE A 213 -20.02 7.40 -17.05
C ILE A 213 -19.45 6.07 -16.52
N ILE A 214 -19.65 4.95 -17.23
CA ILE A 214 -19.13 3.64 -16.80
C ILE A 214 -17.61 3.64 -16.82
N MET A 215 -16.99 4.20 -17.87
CA MET A 215 -15.53 4.34 -17.92
C MET A 215 -15.00 5.25 -16.81
N MET A 216 -15.70 6.34 -16.48
CA MET A 216 -15.33 7.20 -15.36
C MET A 216 -15.34 6.44 -14.03
N ILE A 217 -16.38 5.64 -13.76
CA ILE A 217 -16.47 4.84 -12.53
C ILE A 217 -15.32 3.84 -12.44
N ILE A 218 -15.03 3.12 -13.54
CA ILE A 218 -13.92 2.15 -13.59
C ILE A 218 -12.58 2.85 -13.34
N ALA A 219 -12.35 4.01 -13.98
CA ALA A 219 -11.13 4.80 -13.80
C ALA A 219 -10.97 5.28 -12.34
N VAL A 220 -12.04 5.76 -11.72
CA VAL A 220 -12.02 6.15 -10.30
C VAL A 220 -11.67 4.95 -9.42
N ILE A 221 -12.32 3.80 -9.58
CA ILE A 221 -12.03 2.61 -8.76
C ILE A 221 -10.57 2.16 -8.94
N ALA A 222 -10.06 2.14 -10.17
CA ALA A 222 -8.71 1.69 -10.48
C ALA A 222 -7.62 2.64 -9.98
N MET A 223 -7.81 3.96 -10.17
CA MET A 223 -6.75 4.96 -9.95
C MET A 223 -6.79 5.60 -8.57
N LEU A 224 -7.96 5.69 -7.93
CA LEU A 224 -8.15 6.44 -6.68
C LEU A 224 -7.21 5.99 -5.54
N PRO A 225 -6.96 4.69 -5.29
CA PRO A 225 -6.03 4.27 -4.24
C PRO A 225 -4.62 4.83 -4.42
N ASN A 226 -4.13 4.84 -5.67
CA ASN A 226 -2.82 5.40 -6.03
C ASN A 226 -2.82 6.93 -5.89
N VAL A 227 -3.84 7.61 -6.42
CA VAL A 227 -3.96 9.07 -6.33
C VAL A 227 -4.02 9.55 -4.88
N ILE A 228 -4.74 8.85 -3.99
CA ILE A 228 -4.76 9.15 -2.55
C ILE A 228 -3.36 9.06 -1.96
N SER A 229 -2.62 7.99 -2.28
CA SER A 229 -1.24 7.80 -1.81
C SER A 229 -0.33 8.94 -2.27
N TYR A 230 -0.47 9.37 -3.53
CA TYR A 230 0.33 10.48 -4.07
C TYR A 230 0.01 11.80 -3.38
N ILE A 231 -1.27 12.07 -3.12
CA ILE A 231 -1.67 13.25 -2.36
C ILE A 231 -1.13 13.19 -0.92
N PHE A 232 -1.04 12.01 -0.30
CA PHE A 232 -0.39 11.87 1.02
C PHE A 232 1.09 12.26 0.94
N PHE A 233 1.83 11.77 -0.07
CA PHE A 233 3.24 12.15 -0.24
C PHE A 233 3.42 13.64 -0.50
N TYR A 234 2.53 14.21 -1.31
CA TYR A 234 2.51 15.64 -1.59
C TYR A 234 2.25 16.47 -0.34
N MET A 235 1.28 16.06 0.49
CA MET A 235 0.99 16.69 1.79
C MET A 235 2.18 16.65 2.76
N ILE A 236 3.03 15.62 2.71
CA ILE A 236 4.26 15.59 3.51
C ILE A 236 5.46 16.25 2.82
N GLY A 237 5.25 16.88 1.67
CA GLY A 237 6.27 17.63 0.94
C GLY A 237 7.19 16.80 0.06
N LEU A 238 6.91 15.50 -0.12
CA LEU A 238 7.62 14.63 -1.04
C LEU A 238 7.02 14.69 -2.44
N THR A 239 7.89 14.80 -3.44
CA THR A 239 7.50 14.70 -4.84
C THR A 239 7.62 13.26 -5.32
N MET A 240 6.72 12.87 -6.20
CA MET A 240 6.89 11.64 -6.97
C MET A 240 7.93 11.91 -8.06
N LYS A 241 8.85 10.96 -8.26
CA LYS A 241 9.77 10.98 -9.41
C LYS A 241 9.13 10.16 -10.52
N PHE A 242 9.03 10.75 -11.70
CA PHE A 242 8.66 10.07 -12.94
C PHE A 242 9.91 9.97 -13.82
N ASN A 243 9.97 8.95 -14.67
CA ASN A 243 10.96 8.93 -15.75
C ASN A 243 10.62 10.01 -16.80
N ASP A 244 11.64 10.61 -17.42
CA ASP A 244 11.52 11.71 -18.38
C ASP A 244 10.58 11.35 -19.55
N VAL A 245 10.68 10.12 -20.06
CA VAL A 245 9.84 9.59 -21.15
C VAL A 245 8.36 9.50 -20.74
N PHE A 246 8.07 9.06 -19.52
CA PHE A 246 6.70 8.97 -19.03
C PHE A 246 6.11 10.34 -18.69
N GLN A 247 6.96 11.27 -18.24
CA GLN A 247 6.58 12.65 -17.99
C GLN A 247 6.26 13.39 -19.30
N GLU A 248 7.02 13.15 -20.36
CA GLU A 248 6.77 13.67 -21.70
C GLU A 248 5.44 13.14 -22.26
N GLN A 249 5.18 11.83 -22.15
CA GLN A 249 3.89 11.25 -22.58
C GLN A 249 2.70 11.77 -21.75
N LEU A 250 2.83 11.91 -20.43
CA LEU A 250 1.78 12.50 -19.58
C LEU A 250 1.45 13.94 -19.97
N ASN A 251 2.47 14.73 -20.31
CA ASN A 251 2.30 16.10 -20.74
C ASN A 251 1.61 16.19 -22.11
N ILE A 252 1.97 15.30 -23.05
CA ILE A 252 1.38 15.27 -24.40
C ILE A 252 -0.09 14.81 -24.37
N TYR A 253 -0.41 13.75 -23.63
CA TYR A 253 -1.73 13.10 -23.71
C TYR A 253 -2.73 13.59 -22.67
N ILE A 254 -2.26 14.03 -21.50
CA ILE A 254 -3.15 14.33 -20.36
C ILE A 254 -3.02 15.79 -19.91
N ASN A 255 -2.01 16.54 -20.37
CA ASN A 255 -1.73 17.92 -19.96
C ASN A 255 -1.79 18.10 -18.42
N LEU A 256 -1.46 17.02 -17.70
CA LEU A 256 -1.53 16.91 -16.25
C LEU A 256 -0.09 16.96 -15.74
N ASP A 257 0.33 18.13 -15.26
CA ASP A 257 1.58 18.26 -14.51
C ASP A 257 1.42 17.59 -13.14
N LEU A 258 1.60 16.27 -13.10
CA LEU A 258 1.59 15.47 -11.87
C LEU A 258 2.79 15.74 -10.96
N THR A 259 3.81 16.45 -11.47
CA THR A 259 4.93 16.91 -10.65
C THR A 259 4.59 18.19 -9.88
N PHE A 260 3.57 18.93 -10.33
CA PHE A 260 3.16 20.24 -9.83
C PHE A 260 4.34 21.20 -9.62
N GLN A 261 5.44 21.03 -10.38
CA GLN A 261 6.64 21.86 -10.22
C GLN A 261 6.31 23.33 -10.47
N ASN A 262 5.34 23.59 -11.35
CA ASN A 262 4.91 24.95 -11.73
C ASN A 262 3.90 25.60 -10.77
N ARG A 263 3.44 24.92 -9.69
CA ARG A 263 2.48 25.50 -8.73
C ARG A 263 2.94 25.39 -7.28
N MET A 264 4.05 26.08 -6.95
CA MET A 264 4.63 26.11 -5.60
C MET A 264 3.61 26.43 -4.50
N TYR A 265 2.66 27.32 -4.75
CA TYR A 265 1.64 27.70 -3.76
C TYR A 265 0.76 26.52 -3.30
N ILE A 266 0.35 25.65 -4.23
CA ILE A 266 -0.48 24.47 -3.90
C ILE A 266 0.31 23.50 -3.01
N ARG A 267 1.62 23.41 -3.25
CA ARG A 267 2.52 22.57 -2.45
C ARG A 267 2.62 23.07 -1.02
N TYR A 268 2.83 24.36 -0.83
CA TYR A 268 2.89 24.95 0.51
C TYR A 268 1.56 24.82 1.26
N ILE A 269 0.43 25.00 0.57
CA ILE A 269 -0.90 24.79 1.15
C ILE A 269 -1.08 23.34 1.62
N ALA A 270 -0.68 22.35 0.82
CA ALA A 270 -0.79 20.94 1.19
C ALA A 270 0.08 20.57 2.41
N ILE A 271 1.30 21.10 2.47
CA ILE A 271 2.20 20.92 3.63
C ILE A 271 1.61 21.58 4.88
N LEU A 272 1.10 22.81 4.74
CA LEU A 272 0.47 23.53 5.85
C LEU A 272 -0.76 22.78 6.34
N LEU A 273 -1.57 22.22 5.44
CA LEU A 273 -2.72 21.39 5.78
C LEU A 273 -2.30 20.15 6.57
N PHE A 274 -1.22 19.47 6.18
CA PHE A 274 -0.68 18.34 6.93
C PHE A 274 -0.26 18.72 8.36
N VAL A 275 0.46 19.84 8.51
CA VAL A 275 0.87 20.36 9.83
C VAL A 275 -0.35 20.71 10.68
N LEU A 276 -1.38 21.34 10.11
CA LEU A 276 -2.62 21.66 10.81
C LEU A 276 -3.37 20.40 11.27
N ILE A 277 -3.45 19.36 10.43
CA ILE A 277 -4.05 18.07 10.81
C ILE A 277 -3.30 17.47 12.00
N ILE A 278 -1.96 17.44 11.95
CA ILE A 278 -1.12 16.94 13.05
C ILE A 278 -1.36 17.75 14.33
N ALA A 279 -1.35 19.08 14.23
CA ALA A 279 -1.57 19.97 15.38
C ALA A 279 -2.95 19.74 16.02
N TYR A 280 -4.00 19.64 15.20
CA TYR A 280 -5.35 19.34 15.67
C TYR A 280 -5.44 18.00 16.39
N VAL A 281 -4.78 16.96 15.86
CA VAL A 281 -4.78 15.62 16.46
C VAL A 281 -3.98 15.59 17.77
N ILE A 282 -2.81 16.23 17.82
CA ILE A 282 -2.00 16.35 19.04
C ILE A 282 -2.76 17.10 20.13
N TYR A 283 -3.45 18.19 19.79
CA TYR A 283 -4.26 18.96 20.73
C TYR A 283 -5.36 18.10 21.39
N LYS A 284 -5.96 17.16 20.65
CA LYS A 284 -6.98 16.23 21.15
C LYS A 284 -6.41 15.00 21.88
N MET A 285 -5.09 14.86 21.97
CA MET A 285 -4.46 13.69 22.58
C MET A 285 -4.52 13.74 24.12
N ASP A 286 -4.70 12.57 24.75
CA ASP A 286 -4.74 12.47 26.22
C ASP A 286 -3.42 12.89 26.86
N LYS A 287 -3.52 13.83 27.80
CA LYS A 287 -2.40 14.49 28.49
C LYS A 287 -1.75 13.59 29.54
N LYS A 288 -2.47 12.61 30.13
CA LYS A 288 -1.93 11.78 31.23
C LYS A 288 -0.77 10.89 30.82
N LYS A 289 -0.72 10.46 29.56
CA LYS A 289 0.35 9.61 28.99
C LYS A 289 0.85 10.14 27.65
N PHE A 290 0.99 11.46 27.56
CA PHE A 290 1.22 12.21 26.33
C PHE A 290 2.45 11.73 25.55
N ILE A 291 3.63 11.66 26.17
CA ILE A 291 4.89 11.21 25.53
C ILE A 291 4.74 9.80 24.93
N ARG A 292 4.19 8.86 25.71
CA ARG A 292 3.99 7.48 25.26
C ARG A 292 3.03 7.41 24.07
N ASN A 293 1.95 8.19 24.11
CA ASN A 293 0.98 8.25 23.01
C ASN A 293 1.59 8.90 21.75
N ALA A 294 2.44 9.92 21.91
CA ALA A 294 3.19 10.56 20.83
C ALA A 294 4.17 9.62 20.14
N ILE A 295 4.89 8.79 20.90
CA ILE A 295 5.80 7.77 20.35
C ILE A 295 5.01 6.77 19.49
N ILE A 296 3.90 6.25 20.02
CA ILE A 296 3.05 5.30 19.29
C ILE A 296 2.48 5.96 18.03
N TYR A 297 2.00 7.19 18.14
CA TYR A 297 1.44 7.94 17.01
C TYR A 297 2.47 8.17 15.90
N SER A 298 3.64 8.70 16.24
CA SER A 298 4.71 9.00 15.27
C SER A 298 5.24 7.74 14.59
N LEU A 299 5.52 6.68 15.34
CA LEU A 299 5.98 5.41 14.76
C LEU A 299 4.92 4.77 13.86
N THR A 300 3.65 4.76 14.29
CA THR A 300 2.58 4.15 13.47
C THR A 300 2.35 4.93 12.18
N LEU A 301 2.38 6.27 12.23
CA LEU A 301 2.24 7.10 11.03
C LEU A 301 3.45 6.98 10.09
N GLY A 302 4.67 6.96 10.64
CA GLY A 302 5.89 6.78 9.86
C GLY A 302 5.94 5.41 9.16
N ILE A 303 5.63 4.33 9.87
CA ILE A 303 5.56 2.98 9.29
C ILE A 303 4.49 2.92 8.19
N PHE A 304 3.32 3.54 8.43
CA PHE A 304 2.24 3.60 7.44
C PHE A 304 2.68 4.31 6.16
N MET A 305 3.27 5.49 6.27
CA MET A 305 3.75 6.27 5.13
C MET A 305 4.89 5.56 4.39
N GLY A 306 5.83 4.93 5.11
CA GLY A 306 6.87 4.09 4.53
C GLY A 306 6.33 2.91 3.74
N THR A 307 5.32 2.23 4.30
CA THR A 307 4.66 1.09 3.63
C THR A 307 3.96 1.56 2.36
N LEU A 308 3.21 2.66 2.42
CA LEU A 308 2.62 3.26 1.22
C LEU A 308 3.67 3.66 0.19
N GLY A 309 4.83 4.17 0.63
CA GLY A 309 5.91 4.62 -0.26
C GLY A 309 6.55 3.45 -0.99
N TYR A 310 6.72 2.32 -0.29
CA TYR A 310 7.09 1.05 -0.90
C TYR A 310 6.03 0.64 -1.93
N CYS A 311 4.77 0.44 -1.50
CA CYS A 311 3.72 -0.12 -2.35
C CYS A 311 3.32 0.75 -3.56
N SER A 312 3.54 2.06 -3.51
CA SER A 312 3.24 2.99 -4.61
C SER A 312 4.32 3.09 -5.69
N SER A 313 5.49 2.45 -5.48
CA SER A 313 6.54 2.45 -6.49
C SER A 313 6.28 1.44 -7.61
N ILE A 314 6.43 1.90 -8.85
CA ILE A 314 6.29 1.15 -10.09
C ILE A 314 7.61 1.27 -10.85
N ASN A 315 8.13 0.14 -11.32
CA ASN A 315 9.30 0.11 -12.20
C ASN A 315 9.02 -0.86 -13.33
N PHE A 316 9.11 -0.41 -14.57
CA PHE A 316 9.05 -1.22 -15.77
C PHE A 316 10.31 -0.96 -16.58
N ILE A 317 11.05 -2.03 -16.88
CA ILE A 317 12.36 -1.99 -17.53
C ILE A 317 12.24 -1.52 -18.98
N GLU A 318 11.20 -1.96 -19.69
CA GLU A 318 10.85 -1.48 -21.03
C GLU A 318 9.52 -2.09 -21.44
N ILE A 319 8.53 -1.27 -21.74
CA ILE A 319 7.33 -1.71 -22.46
C ILE A 319 7.52 -1.30 -23.92
N LYS A 320 7.42 -2.26 -24.83
CA LYS A 320 7.53 -2.03 -26.28
C LYS A 320 6.60 -0.87 -26.66
N TYR A 321 7.11 0.12 -27.41
CA TYR A 321 6.42 1.37 -27.81
C TYR A 321 6.23 2.45 -26.72
N ILE A 322 6.46 2.16 -25.44
CA ILE A 322 6.26 3.10 -24.32
C ILE A 322 7.58 3.45 -23.60
N GLY A 323 8.60 2.60 -23.73
CA GLY A 323 9.88 2.76 -23.03
C GLY A 323 9.80 2.30 -21.57
N SER A 324 10.77 2.70 -20.74
CA SER A 324 10.82 2.35 -19.32
C SER A 324 9.91 3.26 -18.49
N ILE A 325 8.99 2.69 -17.72
CA ILE A 325 8.13 3.45 -16.80
C ILE A 325 8.68 3.30 -15.39
N GLN A 326 9.34 4.33 -14.88
CA GLN A 326 9.74 4.40 -13.48
C GLN A 326 8.96 5.48 -12.76
N PHE A 327 8.38 5.08 -11.63
CA PHE A 327 7.56 5.94 -10.82
C PHE A 327 7.70 5.56 -9.34
N GLY A 328 7.90 6.54 -8.47
CA GLY A 328 7.92 6.26 -7.05
C GLY A 328 8.18 7.49 -6.20
N VAL A 329 8.03 7.32 -4.90
CA VAL A 329 8.40 8.36 -3.94
C VAL A 329 9.90 8.58 -4.01
N SER A 330 10.32 9.84 -4.00
CA SER A 330 11.73 10.24 -4.09
C SER A 330 12.66 9.52 -3.10
N SER A 331 12.15 9.15 -1.92
CA SER A 331 12.82 8.26 -0.96
C SER A 331 11.82 7.63 0.02
N ILE A 332 11.84 6.29 0.12
CA ILE A 332 11.04 5.54 1.11
C ILE A 332 11.45 5.93 2.53
N LEU A 333 12.74 6.14 2.79
CA LEU A 333 13.22 6.55 4.12
C LEU A 333 12.64 7.92 4.51
N LEU A 334 12.66 8.90 3.60
CA LEU A 334 12.08 10.21 3.88
C LEU A 334 10.57 10.12 4.15
N SER A 335 9.87 9.21 3.47
CA SER A 335 8.43 9.00 3.71
C SER A 335 8.13 8.49 5.12
N VAL A 336 9.08 7.80 5.77
CA VAL A 336 8.98 7.39 7.18
C VAL A 336 9.37 8.54 8.12
N PHE A 337 10.49 9.20 7.85
CA PHE A 337 11.08 10.17 8.77
C PHE A 337 10.33 11.51 8.83
N ILE A 338 9.84 12.03 7.70
CA ILE A 338 9.16 13.34 7.69
C ILE A 338 7.94 13.36 8.64
N PRO A 339 7.00 12.39 8.58
CA PRO A 339 5.89 12.35 9.53
C PRO A 339 6.34 12.29 10.99
N ILE A 340 7.39 11.53 11.29
CA ILE A 340 7.94 11.41 12.64
C ILE A 340 8.47 12.76 13.12
N LEU A 341 9.30 13.42 12.32
CA LEU A 341 9.90 14.72 12.64
C LEU A 341 8.83 15.79 12.83
N VAL A 342 7.87 15.89 11.91
CA VAL A 342 6.80 16.90 11.99
C VAL A 342 5.98 16.74 13.27
N ILE A 343 5.62 15.50 13.65
CA ILE A 343 4.90 15.24 14.90
C ILE A 343 5.69 15.77 16.11
N TRP A 344 7.00 15.49 16.18
CA TRP A 344 7.82 15.93 17.30
C TRP A 344 8.04 17.44 17.34
N ILE A 345 8.19 18.09 16.17
CA ILE A 345 8.26 19.55 16.07
C ILE A 345 6.96 20.18 16.59
N VAL A 346 5.80 19.69 16.16
CA VAL A 346 4.50 20.21 16.60
C VAL A 346 4.28 19.99 18.11
N ILE A 347 4.73 18.85 18.65
CA ILE A 347 4.72 18.60 20.08
C ILE A 347 5.58 19.62 20.83
N LEU A 348 6.79 19.89 20.35
CA LEU A 348 7.71 20.84 20.97
C LEU A 348 7.13 22.25 20.95
N LEU A 349 6.55 22.68 19.82
CA LEU A 349 5.83 23.95 19.71
C LEU A 349 4.67 24.04 20.71
N TYR A 350 3.87 22.97 20.83
CA TYR A 350 2.78 22.92 21.82
C TYR A 350 3.28 23.10 23.26
N TYR A 351 4.41 22.48 23.62
CA TYR A 351 5.03 22.65 24.94
C TYR A 351 5.55 24.07 25.16
N LEU A 352 6.20 24.67 24.17
CA LEU A 352 6.69 26.05 24.25
C LEU A 352 5.56 27.05 24.44
N ILE A 353 4.49 26.95 23.63
CA ILE A 353 3.31 27.81 23.74
C ILE A 353 2.66 27.68 25.12
N LYS A 354 2.56 26.45 25.64
CA LYS A 354 2.02 26.24 26.98
C LYS A 354 2.89 26.89 28.06
N ARG A 355 4.20 26.73 27.99
CA ARG A 355 5.14 27.33 28.96
C ARG A 355 5.09 28.86 28.94
N ILE A 356 5.02 29.46 27.75
CA ILE A 356 4.88 30.92 27.61
C ILE A 356 3.56 31.38 28.23
N LYS A 357 2.46 30.67 27.99
CA LYS A 357 1.15 31.00 28.55
C LYS A 357 1.12 30.87 30.09
N ASP A 358 1.85 29.91 30.64
CA ASP A 358 1.96 29.72 32.08
C ASP A 358 2.77 30.88 32.70
N ILE A 359 3.85 31.34 32.06
CA ILE A 359 4.66 32.51 32.51
C ILE A 359 3.88 33.83 32.42
N ILE A 360 3.06 34.04 31.38
CA ILE A 360 2.26 35.28 31.22
C ILE A 360 1.12 35.37 32.27
N ARG A 361 0.74 34.24 32.89
CA ARG A 361 -0.33 34.16 33.89
C ARG A 361 0.17 34.34 35.33
N GLU A 362 1.47 34.20 35.57
CA GLU A 362 2.15 34.62 36.80
C GLU A 362 2.44 36.12 36.74
#